data_AF-A0A530CHT4-F1
#
_entry.id   AF-A0A530CHT4-F1
#
_cell.length_a   1.000
_cell.length_b   1.000
_cell.length_c   1.000
_cell.angle_alpha   90.00
_cell.angle_beta   90.00
_cell.angle_gamma   90.00
#
_symmetry.space_group_name_H-M   'P 1'
#
loop_
_entity.id
_entity.type
_entity.pdbx_description
1 polymer ?
#
loop_
_entity_poly.entity_id
_entity_poly.type
_entity_poly.pdbx_seq_one_letter_code
_entity_poly.pdbx_strand_id
1 'polypeptide(L)'
;MCRESKCQVHEMSSAEVATGYVRRMIEFETRGRGDLENVLSRLEVKYALPRWTVNNLRTGRAKSVEAGIFARIRAAYLDVCVRQVEKLQHEIAIEKVLNEDDTFEDLEREAAALAARIAAKKAARAVK
;
A
#
# COMPACT_ATOMS: atom_id res chain seq x y z
N MET A 1 3.68 -36.35 7.05
CA MET A 1 3.93 -35.67 8.33
C MET A 1 4.12 -34.19 8.05
N CYS A 2 3.06 -33.40 8.15
CA CYS A 2 3.16 -31.95 8.07
C CYS A 2 3.72 -31.44 9.39
N ARG A 3 4.88 -30.78 9.33
CA ARG A 3 5.53 -30.17 10.48
C ARG A 3 4.70 -28.94 10.84
N GLU A 4 3.95 -29.03 11.93
CA GLU A 4 3.24 -27.88 12.51
C GLU A 4 4.28 -26.81 12.85
N SER A 5 4.43 -25.84 11.97
CA SER A 5 5.13 -24.58 12.27
C SER A 5 4.29 -23.86 13.30
N LYS A 6 4.64 -24.07 14.58
CA LYS A 6 4.13 -23.25 15.68
C LYS A 6 4.62 -21.82 15.45
N CYS A 7 3.79 -21.00 14.81
CA CYS A 7 3.90 -19.55 14.93
C CYS A 7 3.62 -19.21 16.39
N GLN A 8 4.65 -19.27 17.23
CA GLN A 8 4.60 -18.62 18.53
C GLN A 8 4.34 -17.14 18.25
N VAL A 9 3.15 -16.67 18.65
CA VAL A 9 2.83 -15.25 18.66
C VAL A 9 3.67 -14.66 19.80
N HIS A 10 4.93 -14.36 19.49
CA HIS A 10 5.82 -13.69 20.43
C HIS A 10 5.18 -12.32 20.71
N GLU A 11 4.92 -12.01 21.98
CA GLU A 11 4.48 -10.68 22.40
C GLU A 11 5.55 -9.69 21.94
N MET A 12 5.31 -9.01 20.82
CA MET A 12 6.31 -8.14 20.21
C MET A 12 6.47 -6.90 21.09
N SER A 13 7.70 -6.62 21.48
CA SER A 13 8.03 -5.41 22.21
C SER A 13 7.72 -4.16 21.37
N SER A 14 7.43 -3.05 22.04
CA SER A 14 7.23 -1.75 21.38
C SER A 14 8.44 -1.35 20.51
N ALA A 15 9.65 -1.78 20.88
CA ALA A 15 10.87 -1.56 20.12
C ALA A 15 10.92 -2.37 18.81
N GLU A 16 10.46 -3.62 18.82
CA GLU A 16 10.38 -4.46 17.62
C GLU A 16 9.35 -3.91 16.64
N VAL A 17 8.18 -3.51 17.16
CA VAL A 17 7.13 -2.87 16.34
C VAL A 17 7.64 -1.56 15.73
N ALA A 18 8.28 -0.70 16.52
CA ALA A 18 8.88 0.54 16.03
C ALA A 18 9.98 0.28 14.97
N THR A 19 10.77 -0.77 15.15
CA THR A 19 11.79 -1.20 14.18
C THR A 19 11.14 -1.58 12.85
N GLY A 20 10.04 -2.34 12.89
CA GLY A 20 9.25 -2.68 11.70
C GLY A 20 8.75 -1.44 10.96
N TYR A 21 8.16 -0.49 11.69
CA TYR A 21 7.70 0.79 11.11
C TYR A 21 8.85 1.58 10.48
N VAL A 22 9.97 1.74 11.19
CA VAL A 22 11.13 2.47 10.70
C VAL A 22 11.70 1.85 9.42
N ARG A 23 11.84 0.52 9.37
CA ARG A 23 12.33 -0.17 8.17
C ARG A 23 11.42 0.08 6.97
N ARG A 24 10.11 -0.08 7.15
CA ARG A 24 9.12 0.15 6.10
C ARG A 24 9.10 1.60 5.62
N MET A 25 9.19 2.57 6.54
CA MET A 25 9.30 3.99 6.17
C MET A 25 10.54 4.26 5.32
N ILE A 26 11.69 3.69 5.69
CA ILE A 26 12.93 3.86 4.93
C ILE A 26 12.81 3.20 3.55
N GLU A 27 12.25 1.99 3.46
CA GLU A 27 12.01 1.30 2.19
C GLU A 27 11.15 2.14 1.24
N PHE A 28 10.08 2.78 1.73
CA PHE A 28 9.21 3.63 0.91
C PHE A 28 9.87 4.94 0.46
N GLU A 29 10.79 5.50 1.26
CA GLU A 29 11.41 6.80 0.97
C GLU A 29 12.73 6.66 0.18
N THR A 30 13.35 5.49 0.20
CA THR A 30 14.65 5.22 -0.46
C THR A 30 14.51 5.20 -1.98
N ARG A 31 15.29 6.05 -2.67
CA ARG A 31 15.27 6.14 -4.14
C ARG A 31 16.40 5.37 -4.85
N GLY A 32 17.32 4.75 -4.10
CA GLY A 32 18.43 3.99 -4.68
C GLY A 32 19.58 3.71 -3.72
N ARG A 33 20.67 3.14 -4.25
CA ARG A 33 21.89 2.85 -3.46
C ARG A 33 22.49 4.16 -2.93
N GLY A 34 22.78 4.19 -1.63
CA GLY A 34 23.43 5.34 -0.97
C GLY A 34 22.47 6.44 -0.49
N ASP A 35 21.16 6.30 -0.67
CA ASP A 35 20.18 7.35 -0.30
C ASP A 35 19.82 7.36 1.20
N LEU A 36 20.40 6.46 2.00
CA LEU A 36 20.02 6.28 3.40
C LEU A 36 20.19 7.54 4.25
N GLU A 37 21.31 8.25 4.13
CA GLU A 37 21.56 9.47 4.92
C GLU A 37 20.58 10.59 4.58
N ASN A 38 20.20 10.71 3.30
CA ASN A 38 19.19 11.66 2.87
C ASN A 38 17.82 11.28 3.42
N VAL A 39 17.45 9.99 3.39
CA VAL A 39 16.19 9.49 3.96
C VAL A 39 16.13 9.78 5.46
N LEU A 40 17.20 9.48 6.21
CA LEU A 40 17.25 9.77 7.64
C LEU A 40 17.08 11.27 7.92
N SER A 41 17.75 12.12 7.14
CA SER A 41 17.63 13.59 7.25
C SER A 41 16.22 14.07 6.93
N ARG A 42 15.57 13.51 5.89
CA ARG A 42 14.17 13.84 5.55
C ARG A 42 13.20 13.43 6.65
N LEU A 43 13.36 12.21 7.19
CA LEU A 43 12.51 11.73 8.29
C LEU A 43 12.67 12.58 9.56
N GLU A 44 13.89 13.03 9.84
CA GLU A 44 14.18 13.92 10.97
C GLU A 44 13.48 15.27 10.83
N VAL A 45 13.65 15.94 9.69
CA VAL A 45 13.03 17.25 9.44
C VAL A 45 11.50 17.16 9.40
N LYS A 46 10.97 16.12 8.76
CA LYS A 46 9.53 16.01 8.48
C LYS A 46 8.70 15.56 9.68
N TYR A 47 9.24 14.66 10.51
CA TYR A 47 8.49 14.05 11.61
C TYR A 47 9.10 14.32 12.99
N ALA A 48 10.12 15.18 13.07
CA ALA A 48 10.87 15.47 14.29
C ALA A 48 11.37 14.18 14.99
N LEU A 49 11.85 13.22 14.19
CA LEU A 49 12.40 11.96 14.65
C LEU A 49 13.94 12.04 14.66
N PRO A 50 14.61 11.97 15.82
CA PRO A 50 16.06 12.10 15.87
C PRO A 50 16.76 11.06 15.00
N ARG A 51 17.69 11.49 14.13
CA ARG A 51 18.37 10.59 13.17
C ARG A 51 18.99 9.36 13.83
N TRP A 52 19.57 9.56 15.02
CA TRP A 52 20.22 8.50 15.79
C TRP A 52 19.23 7.46 16.30
N THR A 53 18.06 7.90 16.75
CA THR A 53 16.98 7.01 17.20
C THR A 53 16.48 6.15 16.05
N VAL A 54 16.21 6.75 14.89
CA VAL A 54 15.77 6.03 13.69
C VAL A 54 16.85 5.03 13.25
N ASN A 55 18.12 5.43 13.21
CA ASN A 55 19.21 4.53 12.80
C ASN A 55 19.45 3.39 13.81
N ASN A 56 19.33 3.65 15.11
CA ASN A 56 19.48 2.63 16.15
C ASN A 56 18.35 1.61 16.09
N LEU A 57 17.12 2.04 15.82
CA LEU A 57 15.99 1.14 15.59
C LEU A 57 16.21 0.30 14.33
N ARG A 58 16.54 0.95 13.21
CA ARG A 58 16.82 0.26 11.94
C ARG A 58 17.87 -0.84 12.09
N THR A 59 18.96 -0.54 12.79
CA THR A 59 20.09 -1.46 13.02
C THR A 59 19.85 -2.48 14.13
N GLY A 60 18.71 -2.43 14.83
CA GLY A 60 18.39 -3.34 15.93
C GLY A 60 19.20 -3.11 17.21
N ARG A 61 19.86 -1.95 17.34
CA ARG A 61 20.62 -1.59 18.55
C ARG A 61 19.73 -1.12 19.70
N ALA A 62 18.53 -0.63 19.39
CA ALA A 62 17.58 -0.17 20.40
C ALA A 62 16.79 -1.36 20.99
N LYS A 63 16.94 -1.61 22.30
CA LYS A 63 16.20 -2.65 23.04
C LYS A 63 14.85 -2.18 23.58
N SER A 64 14.68 -0.87 23.71
CA SER A 64 13.46 -0.23 24.22
C SER A 64 13.24 1.09 23.48
N VAL A 65 12.00 1.54 23.43
CA VAL A 65 11.62 2.85 22.86
C VAL A 65 10.69 3.53 23.85
N GLU A 66 10.97 4.82 24.10
CA GLU A 66 10.11 5.66 24.91
C GLU A 66 8.72 5.81 24.26
N ALA A 67 7.65 5.77 25.04
CA ALA A 67 6.28 5.83 24.54
C ALA A 67 6.00 7.06 23.65
N GLY A 68 6.55 8.24 24.00
CA GLY A 68 6.40 9.45 23.19
C GLY A 68 7.10 9.39 21.84
N ILE A 69 8.26 8.74 21.77
CA ILE A 69 8.97 8.48 20.51
C ILE A 69 8.21 7.43 19.69
N PHE A 70 7.73 6.37 20.33
CA PHE A 70 6.95 5.33 19.67
C PHE A 70 5.69 5.90 19.00
N ALA A 71 4.94 6.76 19.70
CA ALA A 71 3.75 7.41 19.17
C ALA A 71 4.07 8.26 17.93
N ARG A 72 5.18 9.01 17.94
CA ARG A 72 5.65 9.79 16.77
C ARG A 72 6.04 8.90 15.59
N ILE A 73 6.75 7.80 15.85
CA ILE A 73 7.12 6.82 14.80
C ILE A 73 5.86 6.21 14.18
N ARG A 74 4.88 5.83 15.01
CA ARG A 74 3.60 5.28 14.53
C ARG A 74 2.83 6.30 13.68
N ALA A 75 2.75 7.55 14.12
CA ALA A 75 2.09 8.61 13.37
C ALA A 75 2.79 8.87 12.02
N ALA A 76 4.12 8.93 12.02
CA ALA A 76 4.92 9.08 10.80
C ALA A 76 4.70 7.92 9.83
N TYR A 77 4.63 6.68 10.33
CA TYR A 77 4.36 5.51 9.50
C TYR A 77 2.97 5.57 8.85
N LEU A 78 1.94 5.98 9.61
CA LEU A 78 0.60 6.16 9.07
C LEU A 78 0.54 7.26 8.00
N ASP A 79 1.22 8.38 8.21
CA ASP A 79 1.32 9.45 7.22
C ASP A 79 2.00 8.98 5.92
N VAL A 80 3.03 8.13 6.02
CA VAL A 80 3.64 7.48 4.83
C VAL A 80 2.62 6.58 4.12
N CYS A 81 1.87 5.76 4.85
CA CYS A 81 0.85 4.90 4.24
C CYS A 81 -0.24 5.70 3.51
N VAL A 82 -0.71 6.80 4.10
CA VAL A 82 -1.70 7.69 3.46
C VAL A 82 -1.16 8.24 2.14
N ARG A 83 0.06 8.77 2.13
CA ARG A 83 0.67 9.27 0.88
C ARG A 83 0.84 8.21 -0.20
N GLN A 84 1.17 6.97 0.19
CA GLN A 84 1.25 5.87 -0.78
C GLN A 84 -0.12 5.56 -1.38
N VAL A 85 -1.18 5.57 -0.57
CA VAL A 85 -2.55 5.40 -1.06
C VAL A 85 -2.95 6.54 -2.00
N GLU A 86 -2.67 7.80 -1.63
CA GLU A 86 -2.96 8.96 -2.49
C GLU A 86 -2.23 8.87 -3.84
N LYS A 87 -0.95 8.46 -3.84
CA LYS A 87 -0.18 8.24 -5.07
C LYS A 87 -0.82 7.18 -5.95
N LEU A 88 -1.16 6.02 -5.37
CA LEU A 88 -1.80 4.93 -6.11
C LEU A 88 -3.18 5.32 -6.62
N GLN A 89 -3.98 6.05 -5.84
CA GLN A 89 -5.28 6.56 -6.27
C GLN A 89 -5.14 7.54 -7.44
N HIS A 90 -4.13 8.41 -7.41
CA HIS A 90 -3.84 9.33 -8.50
C HIS A 90 -3.40 8.58 -9.77
N GLU A 91 -2.54 7.56 -9.65
CA GLU A 91 -2.13 6.71 -10.77
C GLU A 91 -3.33 5.97 -11.37
N ILE A 92 -4.21 5.40 -10.54
CA ILE A 92 -5.47 4.78 -10.99
C ILE A 92 -6.36 5.80 -11.70
N ALA A 93 -6.46 7.02 -11.19
CA ALA A 93 -7.26 8.07 -11.81
C ALA A 93 -6.71 8.48 -13.19
N ILE A 94 -5.39 8.60 -13.33
CA ILE A 94 -4.74 8.84 -14.62
C ILE A 94 -5.05 7.69 -15.58
N GLU A 95 -4.85 6.44 -15.14
CA GLU A 95 -5.06 5.26 -15.99
C GLU A 95 -6.52 5.15 -16.47
N LYS A 96 -7.49 5.46 -15.60
CA LYS A 96 -8.91 5.49 -15.96
C LYS A 96 -9.24 6.55 -17.01
N VAL A 97 -8.59 7.70 -16.95
CA VAL A 97 -8.77 8.77 -17.95
C VAL A 97 -8.08 8.40 -19.27
N LEU A 98 -6.92 7.75 -19.20
CA LEU A 98 -6.18 7.33 -20.39
C LEU A 98 -6.85 6.13 -21.10
N ASN A 99 -7.54 5.27 -20.36
CA ASN A 99 -8.22 4.09 -20.88
C ASN A 99 -9.74 4.17 -20.67
N GLU A 100 -10.38 5.30 -21.03
CA GLU A 100 -11.86 5.42 -20.99
C GLU A 100 -12.58 4.26 -21.72
N ASP A 101 -11.91 3.56 -22.64
CA ASP A 101 -12.39 2.34 -23.34
C ASP A 101 -12.43 1.06 -22.48
N ASP A 102 -11.81 1.02 -21.30
CA ASP A 102 -11.69 -0.19 -20.46
C ASP A 102 -12.89 -0.37 -19.50
N THR A 103 -13.88 0.52 -19.59
CA THR A 103 -15.16 0.36 -18.88
C THR A 103 -16.01 -0.78 -19.46
N PHE A 104 -15.59 -1.39 -20.58
CA PHE A 104 -16.34 -2.39 -21.34
C PHE A 104 -17.75 -1.93 -21.74
N GLU A 105 -18.09 -0.64 -21.58
CA GLU A 105 -19.42 -0.11 -21.87
C GLU A 105 -19.82 -0.37 -23.33
N ASP A 106 -18.85 -0.34 -24.25
CA ASP A 106 -19.09 -0.68 -25.65
C ASP A 106 -19.32 -2.17 -25.89
N LEU A 107 -18.63 -3.06 -25.17
CA LEU A 107 -18.92 -4.49 -25.21
C LEU A 107 -20.28 -4.82 -24.59
N GLU A 108 -20.67 -4.13 -23.51
CA GLU A 108 -22.00 -4.25 -22.91
C GLU A 108 -23.10 -3.78 -23.87
N ARG A 109 -22.87 -2.66 -24.58
CA ARG A 109 -23.77 -2.14 -25.62
C ARG A 109 -23.94 -3.14 -26.77
N GLU A 110 -22.84 -3.73 -27.24
CA GLU A 110 -22.86 -4.76 -28.29
C GLU A 110 -23.59 -6.03 -27.84
N ALA A 111 -23.33 -6.50 -26.62
CA ALA A 111 -23.99 -7.67 -26.05
C ALA A 111 -25.51 -7.47 -25.92
N ALA A 112 -25.95 -6.29 -25.47
CA ALA A 112 -27.36 -5.94 -25.38
C ALA A 112 -28.04 -5.90 -26.75
N ALA A 113 -27.40 -5.31 -27.77
CA ALA A 113 -27.90 -5.27 -29.13
C ALA A 113 -28.02 -6.68 -29.74
N LEU A 114 -27.04 -7.55 -29.49
CA LEU A 114 -27.07 -8.94 -29.93
C LEU A 114 -28.20 -9.73 -29.26
N ALA A 115 -28.38 -9.57 -27.94
CA ALA A 115 -29.45 -10.22 -27.18
C ALA A 115 -30.85 -9.82 -27.71
N ALA A 116 -31.06 -8.53 -28.02
CA ALA A 116 -32.31 -8.04 -28.60
C ALA A 116 -32.60 -8.68 -29.98
N ARG A 117 -31.57 -8.82 -30.84
CA ARG A 117 -31.70 -9.49 -32.15
C ARG A 117 -32.04 -10.97 -32.01
N ILE A 118 -31.45 -11.66 -31.03
CA ILE A 118 -31.74 -13.07 -30.74
C ILE A 118 -33.20 -13.21 -30.25
N ALA A 119 -33.65 -12.34 -29.35
CA ALA A 119 -35.02 -12.36 -28.84
C ALA A 119 -36.06 -12.15 -29.95
N ALA A 120 -35.83 -11.17 -30.83
CA ALA A 120 -36.70 -10.91 -31.98
C ALA A 120 -36.79 -12.11 -32.94
N LYS A 121 -35.64 -12.75 -33.25
CA LYS A 121 -35.63 -13.96 -34.08
C LYS A 121 -36.31 -15.15 -33.42
N LYS A 122 -36.17 -15.32 -32.09
CA LYS A 122 -36.89 -16.36 -31.34
C LYS A 122 -38.40 -16.13 -31.36
N ALA A 123 -38.85 -14.90 -31.14
CA ALA A 123 -40.27 -14.55 -31.21
C ALA A 123 -40.86 -14.80 -32.60
N ALA A 124 -40.16 -14.37 -33.67
CA ALA A 124 -40.58 -14.61 -35.05
C ALA A 124 -40.66 -16.12 -35.41
N ARG A 125 -39.87 -16.97 -34.75
CA ARG A 125 -39.92 -18.42 -34.92
C ARG A 125 -41.05 -19.08 -34.14
N ALA A 126 -41.52 -18.47 -33.05
CA ALA A 126 -42.59 -19.00 -32.21
C ALA A 126 -44.01 -18.65 -32.70
N VAL A 127 -44.13 -17.62 -33.55
CA VAL A 127 -45.40 -17.16 -34.15
C VAL A 127 -45.72 -17.91 -35.46
N LYS A 128 -44.82 -18.78 -35.92
CA LYS A 128 -44.94 -19.57 -37.15
C LYS A 128 -45.25 -21.03 -36.82
#